data_AF-A0A927V2W2-F1
#
_entry.id   AF-A0A927V2W2-F1
#
_cell.length_a   1.000
_cell.length_b   1.000
_cell.length_c   1.000
_cell.angle_alpha   90.00
_cell.angle_beta   90.00
_cell.angle_gamma   90.00
#
_symmetry.space_group_name_H-M   'P 1'
#
loop_
_entity.id
_entity.type
_entity.pdbx_description
1 polymer ?
#
loop_
_entity_poly.entity_id
_entity_poly.type
_entity_poly.pdbx_seq_one_letter_code
_entity_poly.pdbx_strand_id
1 'polypeptide(L)'
;MSKIELNRLSDMIDIPEELKEYFDDSSLLLVSAKDLKDYDFKDRDNKQLFSMIHDFFYNKEKDVTEILRPYMGENIRRITLLTVGVIVGAEQLIEYALEGEKEEIDMCEAVRRWEKKIAERERAEVEKELAKERAIAEKERMDSVKGMFLGMKKLGIEKEEILKVISNAYNMTEEELLSLI
;
A
#
# COMPACT_ATOMS: atom_id res chain seq x y z
N MET A 1 -7.49 -39.83 -5.23
CA MET A 1 -7.36 -39.64 -3.77
C MET A 1 -5.94 -39.19 -3.50
N SER A 2 -5.73 -37.90 -3.27
CA SER A 2 -4.47 -37.42 -2.69
C SER A 2 -4.37 -37.96 -1.26
N LYS A 3 -3.23 -38.55 -0.92
CA LYS A 3 -2.94 -39.05 0.42
C LYS A 3 -2.52 -37.83 1.24
N ILE A 4 -3.25 -37.50 2.29
CA ILE A 4 -2.84 -36.43 3.21
C ILE A 4 -1.65 -36.97 4.00
N GLU A 5 -0.44 -36.45 3.77
CA GLU A 5 0.68 -36.70 4.67
C GLU A 5 0.44 -35.87 5.94
N LEU A 6 0.10 -36.57 7.03
CA LEU A 6 -0.08 -35.97 8.34
C LEU A 6 1.30 -35.80 8.98
N ASN A 7 1.90 -34.61 8.85
CA ASN A 7 3.06 -34.22 9.64
C ASN A 7 2.61 -33.97 11.09
N ARG A 8 3.45 -34.33 12.07
CA ARG A 8 3.22 -33.96 13.48
C ARG A 8 3.74 -32.56 13.72
N LEU A 9 3.11 -31.83 14.65
CA LEU A 9 3.51 -30.45 14.93
C LEU A 9 4.88 -30.44 15.62
N SER A 10 5.11 -31.43 16.46
CA SER A 10 6.39 -31.73 17.11
C SER A 10 7.55 -31.97 16.14
N ASP A 11 7.26 -32.37 14.90
CA ASP A 11 8.28 -32.48 13.84
C ASP A 11 8.57 -31.14 13.15
N MET A 12 7.73 -30.11 13.37
CA MET A 12 7.79 -28.82 12.67
C MET A 12 8.27 -27.65 13.54
N ILE A 13 8.23 -27.77 14.87
CA ILE A 13 8.63 -26.72 15.81
C ILE A 13 9.67 -27.23 16.81
N ASP A 14 10.60 -26.37 17.19
CA ASP A 14 11.57 -26.67 18.25
C ASP A 14 10.90 -26.55 19.63
N ILE A 15 10.47 -27.68 20.19
CA ILE A 15 9.89 -27.74 21.54
C ILE A 15 11.01 -27.78 22.58
N PRO A 16 11.05 -26.85 23.55
CA PRO A 16 11.99 -26.91 24.67
C PRO A 16 11.91 -28.25 25.41
N GLU A 17 13.06 -28.79 25.85
CA GLU A 17 13.11 -30.13 26.47
C GLU A 17 12.22 -30.26 27.70
N GLU A 18 12.09 -29.19 28.47
CA GLU A 18 11.27 -29.13 29.68
C GLU A 18 9.76 -29.24 29.37
N LEU A 19 9.35 -29.00 28.12
CA LEU A 19 7.96 -29.03 27.69
C LEU A 19 7.60 -30.28 26.87
N LYS A 20 8.59 -31.06 26.42
CA LYS A 20 8.32 -32.22 25.54
C LYS A 20 7.42 -33.27 26.17
N GLU A 21 7.55 -33.51 27.48
CA GLU A 21 6.71 -34.48 28.20
C GLU A 21 5.23 -34.03 28.31
N TYR A 22 4.97 -32.74 28.12
CA TYR A 22 3.62 -32.14 28.19
C TYR A 22 3.04 -31.81 26.81
N PHE A 23 3.83 -31.95 25.74
CA PHE A 23 3.41 -31.60 24.39
C PHE A 23 2.82 -32.83 23.68
N ASP A 24 1.50 -32.88 23.59
CA ASP A 24 0.77 -33.89 22.82
C ASP A 24 0.08 -33.25 21.62
N ASP A 25 0.56 -33.58 20.42
CA ASP A 25 -0.01 -33.13 19.15
C ASP A 25 -0.83 -34.21 18.44
N SER A 26 -1.07 -35.36 19.08
CA SER A 26 -1.81 -36.48 18.48
C SER A 26 -3.26 -36.14 18.11
N SER A 27 -3.82 -35.10 18.74
CA SER A 27 -5.18 -34.62 18.48
C SER A 27 -5.25 -33.48 17.45
N LEU A 28 -4.10 -32.99 16.96
CA LEU A 28 -4.05 -31.88 16.01
C LEU A 28 -4.21 -32.37 14.58
N LEU A 29 -5.01 -31.63 13.82
CA LEU A 29 -5.10 -31.77 12.37
C LEU A 29 -4.28 -30.65 11.73
N LEU A 30 -3.11 -31.01 11.19
CA LEU A 30 -2.26 -30.08 10.47
C LEU A 30 -2.60 -30.07 8.99
N VAL A 31 -2.72 -28.85 8.46
CA VAL A 31 -2.98 -28.62 7.04
C VAL A 31 -1.88 -27.70 6.52
N SER A 32 -1.13 -28.19 5.54
CA SER A 32 -0.08 -27.42 4.89
C SER A 32 -0.70 -26.38 3.96
N ALA A 33 -0.24 -25.13 4.07
CA ALA A 33 -0.64 -24.06 3.16
C ALA A 33 -0.41 -24.44 1.68
N LYS A 34 0.66 -25.21 1.38
CA LYS A 34 1.01 -25.65 0.00
C LYS A 34 -0.05 -26.53 -0.63
N ASP A 35 -0.70 -27.34 0.20
CA ASP A 35 -1.60 -28.41 -0.24
C ASP A 35 -3.06 -27.93 -0.22
N LEU A 36 -3.31 -26.69 0.23
CA LEU A 36 -4.65 -26.11 0.33
C LEU A 36 -5.43 -26.13 -0.99
N LYS A 37 -4.73 -25.93 -2.11
CA LYS A 37 -5.31 -26.01 -3.46
C LYS A 37 -5.75 -27.42 -3.86
N ASP A 38 -5.20 -28.46 -3.22
CA ASP A 38 -5.43 -29.86 -3.55
C ASP A 38 -6.53 -30.49 -2.67
N TYR A 39 -7.05 -29.75 -1.69
CA TYR A 39 -8.19 -30.17 -0.87
C TYR A 39 -9.52 -29.70 -1.45
N ASP A 40 -10.50 -30.62 -1.50
CA ASP A 40 -11.87 -30.31 -1.90
C ASP A 40 -12.75 -30.10 -0.66
N PHE A 41 -12.80 -28.84 -0.19
CA PHE A 41 -13.63 -28.46 0.95
C PHE A 41 -15.12 -28.45 0.57
N LYS A 42 -15.92 -29.20 1.33
CA LYS A 42 -17.38 -29.28 1.12
C LYS A 42 -18.13 -28.00 1.48
N ASP A 43 -17.66 -27.30 2.52
CA ASP A 43 -18.25 -26.05 2.96
C ASP A 43 -17.69 -24.88 2.12
N ARG A 44 -18.58 -24.07 1.56
CA ARG A 44 -18.22 -22.95 0.68
C ARG A 44 -17.30 -21.96 1.38
N ASP A 45 -17.62 -21.61 2.63
CA ASP A 45 -16.90 -20.55 3.33
C ASP A 45 -15.52 -21.04 3.77
N ASN A 46 -15.39 -22.32 4.14
CA ASN A 46 -14.09 -22.96 4.36
C ASN A 46 -13.26 -23.03 3.07
N LYS A 47 -13.89 -23.40 1.94
CA LYS A 47 -13.22 -23.40 0.64
C LYS A 47 -12.67 -22.02 0.31
N GLN A 48 -13.50 -20.98 0.43
CA GLN A 48 -13.11 -19.59 0.22
C GLN A 48 -11.97 -19.17 1.16
N LEU A 49 -12.09 -19.47 2.46
CA LEU A 49 -11.08 -19.16 3.48
C LEU A 49 -9.70 -19.73 3.09
N PHE A 50 -9.64 -21.04 2.85
CA PHE A 50 -8.39 -21.73 2.60
C PHE A 50 -7.80 -21.41 1.23
N SER A 51 -8.63 -21.26 0.19
CA SER A 51 -8.15 -20.81 -1.13
C SER A 51 -7.53 -19.42 -1.06
N MET A 52 -8.18 -18.47 -0.40
CA MET A 52 -7.63 -17.12 -0.27
C MET A 52 -6.33 -17.12 0.53
N ILE A 53 -6.29 -17.84 1.67
CA ILE A 53 -5.06 -17.99 2.46
C ILE A 53 -3.91 -18.52 1.59
N HIS A 54 -4.15 -19.60 0.83
CA HIS A 54 -3.18 -20.13 -0.11
C HIS A 54 -2.70 -19.06 -1.10
N ASP A 55 -3.61 -18.37 -1.76
CA ASP A 55 -3.26 -17.40 -2.81
C ASP A 55 -2.44 -16.23 -2.26
N PHE A 56 -2.77 -15.73 -1.07
CA PHE A 56 -1.97 -14.71 -0.38
C PHE A 56 -0.59 -15.22 0.05
N PHE A 57 -0.47 -16.47 0.52
CA PHE A 57 0.83 -17.02 0.92
C PHE A 57 1.77 -17.26 -0.26
N TYR A 58 1.25 -17.62 -1.44
CA TYR A 58 2.05 -17.99 -2.62
C TYR A 58 2.18 -16.91 -3.69
N ASN A 59 1.46 -15.79 -3.58
CA ASN A 59 1.55 -14.67 -4.51
C ASN A 59 1.86 -13.35 -3.76
N LYS A 60 2.79 -13.38 -2.81
CA LYS A 60 3.11 -12.23 -1.93
C LYS A 60 3.62 -11.00 -2.68
N GLU A 61 4.12 -11.19 -3.90
CA GLU A 61 4.59 -10.14 -4.79
C GLU A 61 3.47 -9.40 -5.53
N LYS A 62 2.26 -9.98 -5.58
CA LYS A 62 1.12 -9.40 -6.26
C LYS A 62 0.36 -8.44 -5.37
N ASP A 63 -0.29 -7.47 -5.99
CA ASP A 63 -1.20 -6.61 -5.25
C ASP A 63 -2.46 -7.39 -4.82
N VAL A 64 -3.17 -6.83 -3.83
CA VAL A 64 -4.38 -7.46 -3.27
C VAL A 64 -5.49 -7.66 -4.30
N THR A 65 -5.59 -6.77 -5.28
CA THR A 65 -6.61 -6.83 -6.33
C THR A 65 -6.31 -7.95 -7.31
N GLU A 66 -5.04 -8.19 -7.64
CA GLU A 66 -4.62 -9.32 -8.47
C GLU A 66 -4.92 -10.66 -7.80
N ILE A 67 -4.66 -10.75 -6.49
CA ILE A 67 -4.93 -11.97 -5.69
C ILE A 67 -6.44 -12.21 -5.59
N LEU A 68 -7.25 -11.16 -5.45
CA LEU A 68 -8.70 -11.28 -5.26
C LEU A 68 -9.51 -11.33 -6.54
N ARG A 69 -8.91 -11.01 -7.70
CA ARG A 69 -9.56 -11.06 -9.02
C ARG A 69 -10.26 -12.40 -9.33
N PRO A 70 -9.68 -13.58 -9.00
CA PRO A 70 -10.35 -14.87 -9.23
C PRO A 70 -11.66 -15.04 -8.46
N TYR A 71 -11.84 -14.31 -7.35
CA TYR A 71 -13.03 -14.36 -6.50
C TYR A 71 -14.12 -13.37 -6.93
N MET A 72 -13.90 -12.61 -8.01
CA MET A 72 -14.94 -11.74 -8.56
C MET A 72 -16.15 -12.56 -8.99
N GLY A 73 -17.34 -12.07 -8.61
CA GLY A 73 -18.61 -12.76 -8.85
C GLY A 73 -19.02 -13.70 -7.72
N GLU A 74 -18.16 -13.87 -6.70
CA GLU A 74 -18.52 -14.55 -5.46
C GLU A 74 -18.94 -13.55 -4.38
N ASN A 75 -19.80 -14.03 -3.49
CA ASN A 75 -20.02 -13.41 -2.18
C ASN A 75 -19.15 -14.13 -1.15
N ILE A 76 -18.40 -13.34 -0.38
CA ILE A 76 -17.55 -13.86 0.70
C ILE A 76 -18.10 -13.36 2.03
N ARG A 77 -18.29 -14.25 3.01
CA ARG A 77 -18.68 -13.79 4.35
C ARG A 77 -17.65 -12.82 4.89
N ARG A 78 -18.10 -11.71 5.47
CA ARG A 78 -17.26 -10.69 6.08
C ARG A 78 -16.28 -11.26 7.10
N ILE A 79 -16.74 -12.20 7.93
CA ILE A 79 -15.89 -12.87 8.91
C ILE A 79 -14.80 -13.73 8.25
N THR A 80 -15.09 -14.34 7.09
CA THR A 80 -14.11 -15.09 6.31
C THR A 80 -13.03 -14.14 5.79
N LEU A 81 -13.41 -13.02 5.17
CA LEU A 81 -12.45 -12.02 4.68
C LEU A 81 -11.60 -11.42 5.81
N LEU A 82 -12.22 -11.11 6.95
CA LEU A 82 -11.51 -10.64 8.14
C LEU A 82 -10.48 -11.67 8.62
N THR A 83 -10.87 -12.95 8.68
CA THR A 83 -10.00 -14.04 9.11
C THR A 83 -8.81 -14.20 8.16
N VAL A 84 -9.04 -14.15 6.84
CA VAL A 84 -7.96 -14.12 5.84
C VAL A 84 -7.02 -12.95 6.12
N GLY A 85 -7.56 -11.74 6.26
CA GLY A 85 -6.79 -10.51 6.50
C GLY A 85 -5.89 -10.61 7.73
N VAL A 86 -6.41 -11.16 8.83
CA VAL A 86 -5.63 -11.38 10.06
C VAL A 86 -4.52 -12.41 9.86
N ILE A 87 -4.83 -13.57 9.24
CA ILE A 87 -3.85 -14.65 9.05
C ILE A 87 -2.70 -14.23 8.16
N VAL A 88 -2.99 -13.50 7.08
CA VAL A 88 -1.98 -13.11 6.07
C VAL A 88 -1.35 -11.75 6.37
N GLY A 89 -1.80 -11.05 7.42
CA GLY A 89 -1.31 -9.73 7.80
C GLY A 89 -1.70 -8.62 6.81
N ALA A 90 -2.81 -8.75 6.10
CA ALA A 90 -3.27 -7.78 5.12
C ALA A 90 -4.23 -6.75 5.75
N GLU A 91 -3.69 -5.64 6.25
CA GLU A 91 -4.44 -4.55 6.91
C GLU A 91 -5.62 -4.05 6.07
N GLN A 92 -5.43 -3.88 4.77
CA GLN A 92 -6.48 -3.43 3.85
C GLN A 92 -7.69 -4.37 3.74
N LEU A 93 -7.52 -5.68 4.01
CA LEU A 93 -8.64 -6.63 4.08
C LEU A 93 -9.36 -6.50 5.43
N ILE A 94 -8.59 -6.33 6.50
CA ILE A 94 -9.10 -6.12 7.85
C ILE A 94 -9.95 -4.85 7.89
N GLU A 95 -9.42 -3.73 7.42
CA GLU A 95 -10.13 -2.45 7.33
C GLU A 95 -11.41 -2.59 6.51
N TYR A 96 -11.32 -3.17 5.31
CA TYR A 96 -12.49 -3.35 4.46
C TYR A 96 -13.58 -4.20 5.15
N ALA A 97 -13.19 -5.29 5.80
CA ALA A 97 -14.11 -6.16 6.51
C ALA A 97 -14.72 -5.48 7.75
N LEU A 98 -13.99 -4.58 8.43
CA LEU A 98 -14.51 -3.85 9.60
C LEU A 98 -15.42 -2.67 9.22
N GLU A 99 -15.18 -2.02 8.07
CA GLU A 99 -16.04 -0.96 7.53
C GLU A 99 -17.39 -1.47 7.02
N GLY A 100 -17.46 -2.75 6.62
CA GLY A 100 -18.63 -3.33 5.99
C GLY A 100 -19.76 -3.69 6.97
N GLU A 101 -20.97 -3.19 6.72
CA GLU A 101 -22.15 -3.51 7.54
C GLU A 101 -22.80 -4.86 7.14
N LYS A 102 -22.69 -5.25 5.87
CA LYS A 102 -23.28 -6.48 5.31
C LYS A 102 -22.52 -7.73 5.75
N GLU A 103 -23.25 -8.80 6.06
CA GLU A 103 -22.64 -10.09 6.43
C GLU A 103 -21.86 -10.75 5.29
N GLU A 104 -22.30 -10.53 4.04
CA GLU A 104 -21.60 -10.94 2.84
C GLU A 104 -21.04 -9.73 2.07
N ILE A 105 -19.86 -9.92 1.52
CA ILE A 105 -19.13 -8.96 0.70
C ILE A 105 -19.24 -9.39 -0.75
N ASP A 106 -19.78 -8.50 -1.60
CA ASP A 106 -19.71 -8.64 -3.05
C ASP A 106 -18.28 -8.35 -3.51
N MET A 107 -17.58 -9.38 -4.00
CA MET A 107 -16.18 -9.23 -4.39
C MET A 107 -15.98 -8.39 -5.65
N CYS A 108 -16.99 -8.24 -6.52
CA CYS A 108 -16.90 -7.31 -7.64
C CYS A 108 -16.89 -5.86 -7.14
N GLU A 109 -17.69 -5.54 -6.12
CA GLU A 109 -17.67 -4.22 -5.48
C GLU A 109 -16.35 -3.99 -4.74
N ALA A 110 -15.91 -4.99 -3.97
CA ALA A 110 -14.69 -4.89 -3.17
C ALA A 110 -13.44 -4.65 -4.02
N VAL A 111 -13.24 -5.47 -5.07
CA VAL A 111 -12.08 -5.34 -5.99
C VAL A 111 -12.07 -3.96 -6.66
N ARG A 112 -13.20 -3.49 -7.20
CA ARG A 112 -13.27 -2.15 -7.81
C ARG A 112 -12.96 -1.03 -6.83
N ARG A 113 -13.39 -1.18 -5.56
CA ARG A 113 -13.10 -0.18 -4.52
C ARG A 113 -11.61 -0.14 -4.20
N TRP A 114 -10.92 -1.28 -4.15
CA TRP A 114 -9.47 -1.30 -3.97
C TRP A 114 -8.72 -0.76 -5.19
N GLU A 115 -9.09 -1.14 -6.42
CA GLU A 115 -8.50 -0.59 -7.65
C GLU A 115 -8.62 0.94 -7.69
N LYS A 116 -9.78 1.48 -7.31
CA LYS A 116 -9.98 2.92 -7.18
C LYS A 116 -9.05 3.55 -6.13
N LYS A 117 -8.95 2.95 -4.93
CA LYS A 117 -8.05 3.45 -3.87
C LYS A 117 -6.58 3.44 -4.32
N ILE A 118 -6.14 2.41 -5.05
CA ILE A 118 -4.78 2.33 -5.60
C ILE A 118 -4.56 3.47 -6.60
N ALA A 119 -5.45 3.64 -7.58
CA ALA A 119 -5.34 4.69 -8.58
C ALA A 119 -5.43 6.12 -7.99
N GLU A 120 -6.13 6.31 -6.87
CA GLU A 120 -6.16 7.59 -6.14
C GLU A 120 -4.83 7.85 -5.42
N ARG A 121 -4.23 6.84 -4.77
CA ARG A 121 -2.92 6.95 -4.13
C ARG A 121 -1.82 7.27 -5.14
N GLU A 122 -1.78 6.56 -6.27
CA GLU A 122 -0.80 6.80 -7.33
C GLU A 122 -0.89 8.23 -7.87
N ARG A 123 -2.11 8.74 -8.09
CA ARG A 123 -2.31 10.12 -8.54
C ARG A 123 -1.84 11.15 -7.50
N ALA A 124 -2.18 10.92 -6.23
CA ALA A 124 -1.75 11.80 -5.15
C ALA A 124 -0.22 11.83 -4.99
N GLU A 125 0.45 10.70 -5.22
CA GLU A 125 1.91 10.60 -5.17
C GLU A 125 2.56 11.37 -6.33
N VAL A 126 2.04 11.23 -7.55
CA VAL A 126 2.52 12.03 -8.70
C VAL A 126 2.32 13.53 -8.47
N GLU A 127 1.17 13.94 -7.95
CA GLU A 127 0.90 15.34 -7.64
C GLU A 127 1.86 15.89 -6.58
N LYS A 128 2.17 15.08 -5.56
CA LYS A 128 3.12 15.43 -4.50
C LYS A 128 4.54 15.60 -5.05
N GLU A 129 4.98 14.71 -5.93
CA GLU A 129 6.31 14.85 -6.57
C GLU A 129 6.37 16.08 -7.48
N LEU A 130 5.33 16.35 -8.28
CA LEU A 130 5.27 17.54 -9.11
C LEU A 130 5.26 18.83 -8.28
N ALA A 131 4.56 18.84 -7.13
CA ALA A 131 4.57 19.97 -6.21
C ALA A 131 5.97 20.23 -5.63
N LYS A 132 6.73 19.17 -5.30
CA LYS A 132 8.13 19.29 -4.86
C LYS A 132 9.02 19.87 -5.96
N GLU A 133 8.90 19.37 -7.20
CA GLU A 133 9.67 19.89 -8.33
C GLU A 133 9.38 21.38 -8.59
N ARG A 134 8.11 21.79 -8.55
CA ARG A 134 7.72 23.20 -8.67
C ARG A 134 8.30 24.06 -7.54
N ALA A 135 8.29 23.56 -6.31
CA ALA A 135 8.86 24.29 -5.18
C ALA A 135 10.38 24.44 -5.30
N ILE A 136 11.08 23.43 -5.82
CA ILE A 136 12.53 23.51 -6.10
C ILE A 136 12.80 24.52 -7.21
N ALA A 137 12.07 24.43 -8.33
CA ALA A 137 12.23 25.35 -9.46
C ALA A 137 11.97 26.80 -9.05
N GLU A 138 10.93 27.05 -8.24
CA GLU A 138 10.65 28.40 -7.74
C GLU A 138 11.75 28.90 -6.81
N LYS A 139 12.28 28.04 -5.93
CA LYS A 139 13.41 28.41 -5.07
C LYS A 139 14.65 28.79 -5.90
N GLU A 140 15.00 28.00 -6.90
CA GLU A 140 16.13 28.29 -7.79
C GLU A 140 15.92 29.59 -8.57
N ARG A 141 14.70 29.84 -9.04
CA ARG A 141 14.32 31.10 -9.69
C ARG A 141 14.55 32.29 -8.77
N MET A 142 14.11 32.18 -7.51
CA MET A 142 14.25 33.23 -6.50
C MET A 142 15.71 33.46 -6.09
N ASP A 143 16.50 32.40 -5.95
CA ASP A 143 17.94 32.49 -5.65
C ASP A 143 18.69 33.18 -6.81
N SER A 144 18.31 32.89 -8.07
CA SER A 144 18.84 33.58 -9.25
C SER A 144 18.53 35.08 -9.25
N VAL A 145 17.28 35.45 -8.94
CA VAL A 145 16.84 36.86 -8.80
C VAL A 145 17.69 37.60 -7.77
N LYS A 146 17.87 37.02 -6.57
CA LYS A 146 18.72 37.60 -5.51
C LYS A 146 20.17 37.74 -5.95
N GLY A 147 20.72 36.72 -6.62
CA GLY A 147 22.07 36.74 -7.16
C GLY A 147 22.29 37.87 -8.16
N MET A 148 21.35 38.06 -9.10
CA MET A 148 21.39 39.14 -10.09
C MET A 148 21.36 40.52 -9.42
N PHE A 149 20.44 40.72 -8.47
CA PHE A 149 20.33 41.99 -7.75
C PHE A 149 21.64 42.33 -7.04
N LEU A 150 22.20 41.39 -6.27
CA LEU A 150 23.46 41.58 -5.55
C LEU A 150 24.63 41.83 -6.51
N GLY A 151 24.67 41.14 -7.65
CA GLY A 151 25.68 41.32 -8.69
C GLY A 151 25.65 42.72 -9.29
N MET A 152 24.48 43.20 -9.73
CA MET A 152 24.32 44.54 -10.31
C MET A 152 24.61 45.64 -9.29
N LYS A 153 24.20 45.46 -8.03
CA LYS A 153 24.50 46.39 -6.94
C LYS A 153 26.02 46.51 -6.70
N LYS A 154 26.77 45.41 -6.77
CA LYS A 154 28.25 45.43 -6.68
C LYS A 154 28.93 46.15 -7.84
N LEU A 155 28.29 46.23 -9.00
CA LEU A 155 28.77 47.00 -10.15
C LEU A 155 28.45 48.50 -10.05
N GLY A 156 27.78 48.94 -8.98
CA GLY A 156 27.43 50.34 -8.75
C GLY A 156 26.20 50.81 -9.54
N ILE A 157 25.34 49.90 -10.00
CA ILE A 157 24.07 50.25 -10.64
C ILE A 157 23.07 50.71 -9.57
N GLU A 158 22.36 51.81 -9.84
CA GLU A 158 21.36 52.36 -8.93
C GLU A 158 20.18 51.39 -8.73
N LYS A 159 19.64 51.37 -7.51
CA LYS A 159 18.63 50.38 -7.07
C LYS A 159 17.39 50.40 -7.97
N GLU A 160 16.88 51.58 -8.30
CA GLU A 160 15.69 51.78 -9.14
C GLU A 160 15.86 51.19 -10.55
N GLU A 161 17.10 51.21 -11.06
CA GLU A 161 17.42 50.68 -12.38
C GLU A 161 17.53 49.15 -12.38
N ILE A 162 18.11 48.58 -11.31
CA ILE A 162 18.14 47.13 -11.07
C ILE A 162 16.71 46.58 -10.96
N LEU A 163 15.84 47.24 -10.19
CA LEU A 163 14.45 46.79 -10.00
C LEU A 163 13.69 46.74 -11.33
N LYS A 164 13.85 47.75 -12.20
CA LYS A 164 13.24 47.76 -13.54
C LYS A 164 13.76 46.61 -14.42
N VAL A 165 15.07 46.37 -14.42
CA VAL A 165 15.67 45.30 -15.24
C VAL A 165 15.20 43.92 -14.79
N ILE A 166 15.24 43.63 -13.49
CA ILE A 166 14.85 42.33 -12.96
C ILE A 166 13.33 42.12 -13.07
N SER A 167 12.52 43.15 -12.81
CA SER A 167 11.06 43.10 -13.00
C SER A 167 10.68 42.70 -14.41
N ASN A 168 11.32 43.32 -15.43
CA ASN A 168 11.10 42.97 -16.82
C ASN A 168 11.62 41.57 -17.18
N ALA A 169 12.80 41.19 -16.67
CA ALA A 169 13.43 39.91 -17.01
C ALA A 169 12.71 38.70 -16.41
N TYR A 170 12.16 38.82 -15.20
CA TYR A 170 11.50 37.73 -14.48
C TYR A 170 9.97 37.88 -14.42
N ASN A 171 9.42 38.91 -15.07
CA ASN A 171 8.00 39.25 -15.07
C ASN A 171 7.42 39.32 -13.64
N MET A 172 8.13 40.02 -12.75
CA MET A 172 7.77 40.15 -11.33
C MET A 172 7.32 41.58 -11.03
N THR A 173 6.37 41.71 -10.12
CA THR A 173 6.00 43.01 -9.57
C THR A 173 7.10 43.57 -8.67
N GLU A 174 7.08 44.89 -8.47
CA GLU A 174 8.04 45.56 -7.61
C GLU A 174 7.89 45.11 -6.14
N GLU A 175 6.66 44.83 -5.68
CA GLU A 175 6.39 44.27 -4.34
C GLU A 175 6.99 42.87 -4.18
N GLU A 176 6.80 41.98 -5.15
CA GLU A 176 7.38 40.63 -5.12
C GLU A 176 8.92 40.70 -5.09
N LEU A 177 9.52 41.60 -5.87
CA LEU A 177 10.96 41.81 -5.85
C LEU A 177 11.44 42.33 -4.51
N LEU A 178 10.81 43.37 -3.97
CA LEU A 178 11.17 43.96 -2.68
C LEU A 178 11.07 42.95 -1.52
N SER A 179 10.18 41.95 -1.61
CA SER A 179 10.09 40.90 -0.60
C SER A 179 11.30 39.95 -0.55
N LEU A 180 12.14 39.95 -1.58
CA LEU A 180 13.27 39.02 -1.72
C LEU A 180 14.63 39.58 -1.30
N ILE A 181 14.72 40.90 -1.09
CA ILE A 181 15.97 41.67 -0.96
C ILE A 181 16.04 42.42 0.37
#